data_AF-A0A4Y7SFV2-F1
#
_entry.id   AF-A0A4Y7SFV2-F1
#
_cell.length_a   1.000
_cell.length_b   1.000
_cell.length_c   1.000
_cell.angle_alpha   90.00
_cell.angle_beta   90.00
_cell.angle_gamma   90.00
#
_symmetry.space_group_name_H-M   'P 1'
#
loop_
_entity.id
_entity.type
_entity.pdbx_description
1 polymer ?
#
loop_
_entity_poly.entity_id
_entity_poly.type
_entity_poly.pdbx_seq_one_letter_code
_entity_poly.pdbx_strand_id
1 'polypeptide(L)'
;MIDRPSPPSPYQQYLGTNYAPPEFAANQILDYLQGPRQELTSVKERIRLLCIKQAELEDAIHAHEALAHPIRRLPHEVLQLIFLACLPTKHYPTMGRTEAPLVLIQVCRSWRALAIDTPQLWASVHIVATPAEKFGVHEARSRLDSIKQWLERSKTLPLTLSI
;
A
#
# COMPACT_ATOMS: atom_id res chain seq x y z
N MET A 1 32.41 3.40 -6.51
CA MET A 1 33.15 3.66 -7.76
C MET A 1 32.21 4.42 -8.66
N ILE A 2 32.40 5.74 -8.79
CA ILE A 2 31.63 6.57 -9.72
C ILE A 2 32.31 6.39 -11.08
N ASP A 3 31.56 5.90 -12.09
CA ASP A 3 32.10 5.70 -13.44
C ASP A 3 32.64 7.04 -13.96
N ARG A 4 33.90 7.04 -14.45
CA ARG A 4 34.51 8.22 -15.07
C ARG A 4 33.68 8.62 -16.29
N PRO A 5 33.50 9.93 -16.55
CA PRO A 5 32.80 10.38 -17.75
C PRO A 5 33.51 9.86 -19.01
N SER A 6 32.72 9.40 -19.98
CA SER A 6 33.23 8.92 -21.26
C SER A 6 34.02 10.02 -21.97
N PRO A 7 35.12 9.69 -22.69
CA PRO A 7 35.88 10.66 -23.44
C PRO A 7 35.01 11.35 -24.52
N PRO A 8 35.35 12.60 -24.90
CA PRO A 8 34.58 13.34 -25.89
C PRO A 8 34.59 12.64 -27.25
N SER A 9 33.47 12.76 -27.98
CA SER A 9 33.31 12.15 -29.29
C SER A 9 34.38 12.65 -30.27
N PRO A 10 34.96 11.78 -31.12
CA PRO A 10 35.85 12.22 -32.20
C PRO A 10 35.14 13.15 -33.21
N TYR A 11 33.81 13.15 -33.23
CA TYR A 11 33.00 13.98 -34.10
C TYR A 11 32.44 15.24 -33.39
N GLN A 12 32.94 15.58 -32.20
CA GLN A 12 32.41 16.67 -31.35
C GLN A 12 32.20 17.98 -32.09
N GLN A 13 33.14 18.36 -32.97
CA GLN A 13 33.11 19.62 -33.73
C GLN A 13 31.95 19.71 -34.74
N TYR A 14 31.35 18.59 -35.13
CA TYR A 14 30.24 18.54 -36.09
C TYR A 14 28.87 18.42 -35.41
N LEU A 15 28.82 18.05 -34.12
CA LEU A 15 27.57 17.87 -33.38
C LEU A 15 26.87 19.23 -33.19
N GLY A 16 25.56 19.27 -33.46
CA GLY A 16 24.76 20.50 -33.35
C GLY A 16 24.91 21.48 -34.54
N THR A 17 25.58 21.06 -35.61
CA THR A 17 25.72 21.84 -36.85
C THR A 17 24.86 21.26 -37.97
N ASN A 18 24.65 22.02 -39.06
CA ASN A 18 24.01 21.53 -40.29
C ASN A 18 24.97 20.78 -41.24
N TYR A 19 26.14 20.36 -40.75
CA TYR A 19 27.12 19.63 -41.56
C TYR A 19 26.54 18.29 -42.03
N ALA A 20 26.52 18.09 -43.35
CA ALA A 20 26.13 16.83 -43.97
C ALA A 20 27.40 16.05 -44.35
N PRO A 21 27.76 14.98 -43.62
CA PRO A 21 28.94 14.20 -43.96
C PRO A 21 28.74 13.46 -45.30
N PRO A 22 29.81 13.32 -46.11
CA PRO A 22 29.79 12.40 -47.24
C PRO A 22 29.58 10.96 -46.76
N GLU A 23 29.06 10.09 -47.64
CA GLU A 23 28.61 8.73 -47.31
C GLU A 23 29.66 7.89 -46.57
N PHE A 24 30.93 7.96 -46.98
CA PHE A 24 32.02 7.24 -46.30
C PHE A 24 32.19 7.68 -44.84
N ALA A 25 32.04 8.98 -44.55
CA ALA A 25 32.16 9.52 -43.20
C ALA A 25 30.91 9.21 -42.38
N ALA A 26 29.74 9.16 -43.02
CA ALA A 26 28.51 8.68 -42.39
C ALA A 26 28.66 7.22 -41.91
N ASN A 27 29.24 6.34 -42.73
CA ASN A 27 29.49 4.94 -42.35
C ASN A 27 30.45 4.83 -41.15
N GLN A 28 31.54 5.62 -41.13
CA GLN A 28 32.46 5.64 -39.98
C GLN A 28 31.80 6.13 -38.69
N ILE A 29 30.84 7.07 -38.78
CA ILE A 29 30.05 7.50 -37.63
C ILE A 29 29.13 6.37 -37.15
N LEU A 30 28.46 5.66 -38.08
CA LEU A 30 27.60 4.52 -37.73
C LEU A 30 28.38 3.38 -37.08
N ASP A 31 29.58 3.08 -37.56
CA ASP A 31 30.47 2.09 -36.97
C ASP A 31 30.91 2.51 -35.56
N TYR A 32 31.30 3.78 -35.40
CA TYR A 32 31.63 4.33 -34.08
C TYR A 32 30.48 4.19 -33.08
N LEU A 33 29.22 4.42 -33.51
CA LEU A 33 28.04 4.34 -32.65
C LEU A 33 27.76 2.92 -32.12
N GLN A 34 28.35 1.86 -32.68
CA GLN A 34 28.18 0.50 -32.17
C GLN A 34 28.70 0.35 -30.75
N GLY A 35 29.87 0.91 -30.43
CA GLY A 35 30.47 0.87 -29.10
C GLY A 35 29.58 1.51 -28.03
N PRO A 36 29.21 2.80 -28.17
CA PRO A 36 28.29 3.47 -27.25
C PRO A 36 26.92 2.79 -27.13
N ARG A 37 26.40 2.19 -28.21
CA ARG A 37 25.13 1.42 -28.14
C ARG A 37 25.27 0.15 -27.31
N GLN A 38 26.38 -0.57 -27.43
CA GLN A 38 26.67 -1.75 -26.61
C GLN A 38 26.84 -1.38 -25.14
N GLU A 39 27.60 -0.31 -24.86
CA GLU A 39 27.77 0.21 -23.51
C GLU A 39 26.44 0.64 -22.88
N LEU A 40 25.62 1.38 -23.62
CA LEU A 40 24.26 1.76 -23.19
C LEU A 40 23.41 0.53 -22.85
N THR A 41 23.51 -0.53 -23.65
CA THR A 41 22.79 -1.79 -23.41
C THR A 41 23.28 -2.47 -22.13
N SER A 42 24.60 -2.52 -21.91
CA SER A 42 25.21 -3.06 -20.69
C SER A 42 24.80 -2.27 -19.44
N VAL A 43 24.84 -0.94 -19.50
CA VAL A 43 24.44 -0.07 -18.40
C VAL A 43 22.95 -0.25 -18.08
N LYS A 44 22.09 -0.33 -19.11
CA LYS A 44 20.65 -0.60 -18.91
C LYS A 44 20.41 -1.93 -18.20
N GLU A 45 21.13 -2.98 -18.56
CA GLU A 45 20.99 -4.28 -17.90
C GLU A 45 21.50 -4.23 -16.46
N ARG A 46 22.62 -3.55 -16.19
CA ARG A 46 23.10 -3.31 -14.83
C ARG A 46 22.07 -2.56 -13.98
N ILE A 47 21.47 -1.50 -14.51
CA ILE A 47 20.40 -0.75 -13.82
C ILE A 47 19.23 -1.69 -13.51
N ARG A 48 18.78 -2.47 -14.49
CA ARG A 48 17.68 -3.42 -14.31
C ARG A 48 17.97 -4.41 -13.17
N LEU A 49 19.14 -5.03 -13.17
CA LEU A 49 19.53 -5.99 -12.13
C LEU A 49 19.64 -5.32 -10.76
N LEU A 50 20.18 -4.10 -10.69
CA LEU A 50 20.25 -3.34 -9.44
C LEU A 50 18.87 -2.94 -8.92
N CYS A 51 17.92 -2.57 -9.79
CA CYS A 51 16.55 -2.29 -9.39
C CYS A 51 15.84 -3.54 -8.85
N ILE A 52 16.05 -4.71 -9.46
CA ILE A 52 15.52 -5.99 -8.92
C ILE A 52 16.12 -6.24 -7.54
N LYS A 53 17.44 -6.12 -7.40
CA LYS A 53 18.12 -6.35 -6.12
C LYS A 53 17.68 -5.35 -5.04
N GLN A 54 17.46 -4.09 -5.42
CA GLN A 54 16.93 -3.06 -4.54
C GLN A 54 15.56 -3.46 -4.02
N ALA A 55 14.63 -3.85 -4.90
CA ALA A 55 13.28 -4.27 -4.51
C ALA A 55 13.33 -5.50 -3.57
N GLU A 56 14.15 -6.51 -3.87
CA GLU A 56 14.31 -7.67 -2.98
C GLU A 56 14.82 -7.29 -1.58
N LEU A 57 15.77 -6.36 -1.52
CA LEU A 57 16.33 -5.91 -0.24
C LEU A 57 15.32 -5.06 0.53
N GLU A 58 14.59 -4.17 -0.15
CA GLU A 58 13.52 -3.38 0.44
C GLU A 58 12.43 -4.31 1.01
N ASP A 59 11.95 -5.29 0.25
CA ASP A 59 10.96 -6.27 0.72
C ASP A 59 11.47 -7.06 1.94
N ALA A 60 12.73 -7.50 1.91
CA ALA A 60 13.35 -8.19 3.04
C ALA A 60 13.39 -7.28 4.28
N ILE A 61 13.84 -6.03 4.14
CA ILE A 61 13.89 -5.07 5.25
C ILE A 61 12.50 -4.87 5.85
N HIS A 62 11.50 -4.55 5.03
CA HIS A 62 10.12 -4.31 5.51
C HIS A 62 9.55 -5.53 6.24
N ALA A 63 9.80 -6.75 5.75
CA ALA A 63 9.35 -7.96 6.40
C ALA A 63 9.97 -8.15 7.81
N HIS A 64 11.27 -7.88 7.95
CA HIS A 64 11.98 -8.01 9.22
C HIS A 64 11.62 -6.88 10.20
N GLU A 65 11.46 -5.64 9.72
CA GLU A 65 10.97 -4.53 10.53
C GLU A 65 9.55 -4.80 11.04
N ALA A 66 8.67 -5.31 10.18
CA ALA A 66 7.33 -5.72 10.58
C ALA A 66 7.37 -6.83 11.65
N LEU A 67 8.29 -7.79 11.53
CA LEU A 67 8.51 -8.85 12.53
C LEU A 67 9.01 -8.30 13.87
N ALA A 68 9.92 -7.34 13.84
CA ALA A 68 10.48 -6.71 15.02
C ALA A 68 9.57 -5.64 15.64
N HIS A 69 8.46 -5.27 14.97
CA HIS A 69 7.62 -4.17 15.39
C HIS A 69 7.06 -4.38 16.80
N PRO A 70 7.20 -3.41 17.74
CA PRO A 70 6.83 -3.57 19.15
C PRO A 70 5.38 -3.99 19.38
N ILE A 71 4.47 -3.59 18.48
CA ILE A 71 3.05 -3.90 18.55
C ILE A 71 2.75 -5.41 18.59
N ARG A 72 3.66 -6.25 18.05
CA ARG A 72 3.54 -7.71 18.07
C ARG A 72 3.86 -8.33 19.43
N ARG A 73 4.47 -7.56 20.33
CA ARG A 73 4.82 -7.97 21.70
C ARG A 73 3.89 -7.42 22.76
N LEU A 74 2.93 -6.58 22.37
CA LEU A 74 1.97 -6.04 23.33
C LEU A 74 1.07 -7.16 23.86
N PRO A 75 0.84 -7.22 25.18
CA PRO A 75 -0.20 -8.06 25.74
C PRO A 75 -1.56 -7.73 25.10
N HIS A 76 -2.42 -8.75 25.00
CA HIS A 76 -3.75 -8.58 24.39
C HIS A 76 -4.57 -7.51 25.10
N GLU A 77 -4.45 -7.39 26.42
CA GLU A 77 -5.15 -6.41 27.25
C GLU A 77 -4.76 -4.98 26.86
N VAL A 78 -3.47 -4.74 26.64
CA VAL A 78 -2.97 -3.42 26.21
C VAL A 78 -3.47 -3.10 24.80
N LEU A 79 -3.45 -4.09 23.90
CA LEU A 79 -3.93 -3.91 22.54
C LEU A 79 -5.45 -3.65 22.50
N GLN A 80 -6.23 -4.29 23.38
CA GLN A 80 -7.65 -4.00 23.57
C GLN A 80 -7.89 -2.57 24.05
N LEU A 81 -7.11 -2.07 25.00
CA LEU A 81 -7.19 -0.67 25.46
C LEU A 81 -6.92 0.30 24.31
N ILE A 82 -5.92 0.03 23.47
CA ILE A 82 -5.63 0.82 22.27
C ILE A 82 -6.84 0.79 21.32
N PHE A 83 -7.40 -0.39 21.06
CA PHE A 83 -8.57 -0.54 20.18
C PHE A 83 -9.77 0.27 20.67
N LEU A 84 -10.03 0.26 21.98
CA LEU A 84 -11.11 1.04 22.59
C LEU A 84 -10.84 2.54 22.47
N ALA A 85 -9.59 2.97 22.62
CA ALA A 85 -9.18 4.36 22.42
C ALA A 85 -9.29 4.82 20.96
N CYS A 86 -9.35 3.89 19.99
CA CYS A 86 -9.58 4.20 18.58
C CYS A 86 -11.05 4.42 18.22
N LEU A 87 -12.01 4.16 19.13
CA LEU A 87 -13.43 4.40 18.85
C LEU A 87 -13.69 5.90 18.61
N PRO A 88 -14.64 6.26 17.73
CA PRO A 88 -15.00 7.65 17.52
C PRO A 88 -15.48 8.31 18.82
N THR A 89 -15.03 9.53 19.08
CA THR A 89 -15.34 10.28 20.30
C THR A 89 -16.50 11.25 20.14
N LYS A 90 -16.85 11.62 18.90
CA LYS A 90 -17.88 12.63 18.58
C LYS A 90 -19.21 12.02 18.15
N HIS A 91 -19.22 10.73 17.80
CA HIS A 91 -20.38 10.01 17.30
C HIS A 91 -20.27 8.53 17.66
N TYR A 92 -21.38 7.79 17.56
CA TYR A 92 -21.33 6.34 17.69
C TYR A 92 -20.72 5.70 16.43
N PRO A 93 -19.97 4.59 16.57
CA PRO A 93 -19.38 3.91 15.43
C PRO A 93 -20.41 3.60 14.34
N THR A 94 -20.07 3.89 13.10
CA THR A 94 -20.88 3.49 11.95
C THR A 94 -20.46 2.09 11.47
N MET A 95 -21.28 1.50 10.60
CA MET A 95 -20.95 0.26 9.88
C MET A 95 -19.92 0.50 8.74
N GLY A 96 -19.26 1.65 8.71
CA GLY A 96 -18.24 2.01 7.73
C GLY A 96 -16.93 1.28 7.97
N ARG A 97 -16.24 0.89 6.88
CA ARG A 97 -14.96 0.15 6.94
C ARG A 97 -13.74 1.04 7.23
N THR A 98 -13.94 2.34 7.36
CA THR A 98 -12.88 3.35 7.47
C THR A 98 -12.65 3.84 8.90
N GLU A 99 -13.44 3.39 9.87
CA GLU A 99 -13.31 3.75 11.28
C GLU A 99 -13.42 2.53 12.21
N ALA A 100 -13.04 2.70 13.48
CA ALA A 100 -13.17 1.65 14.48
C ALA A 100 -14.65 1.40 14.82
N PRO A 101 -15.04 0.14 15.09
CA PRO A 101 -14.17 -1.03 15.23
C PRO A 101 -13.84 -1.75 13.91
N LEU A 102 -14.51 -1.43 12.80
CA LEU A 102 -14.40 -2.20 11.56
C LEU A 102 -13.06 -2.04 10.83
N VAL A 103 -12.35 -0.92 10.99
CA VAL A 103 -11.01 -0.75 10.44
C VAL A 103 -10.00 -1.68 11.14
N LEU A 104 -10.19 -1.93 12.44
CA LEU A 104 -9.27 -2.75 13.25
C LEU A 104 -9.29 -4.22 12.81
N ILE A 105 -10.45 -4.73 12.40
CA ILE A 105 -10.59 -6.10 11.89
C ILE A 105 -10.02 -6.29 10.47
N GLN A 106 -9.51 -5.24 9.83
CA GLN A 106 -8.91 -5.32 8.49
C GLN A 106 -7.38 -5.43 8.52
N VAL A 107 -6.74 -5.08 9.64
CA VAL A 107 -5.28 -4.98 9.76
C VAL A 107 -4.60 -6.35 9.61
N CYS A 108 -4.92 -7.31 10.47
CA CYS A 108 -4.40 -8.67 10.37
C CYS A 108 -5.33 -9.69 11.05
N ARG A 109 -5.03 -11.00 10.91
CA ARG A 109 -5.84 -12.07 11.50
C ARG A 109 -5.90 -12.00 13.04
N SER A 110 -4.78 -11.69 13.69
CA SER A 110 -4.70 -11.56 15.16
C SER A 110 -5.56 -10.40 15.67
N TRP A 111 -5.45 -9.22 15.02
CA TRP A 111 -6.26 -8.05 15.37
C TRP A 111 -7.75 -8.30 15.16
N ARG A 112 -8.11 -8.99 14.06
CA ARG A 112 -9.49 -9.38 13.81
C ARG A 112 -10.04 -10.26 14.91
N ALA A 113 -9.33 -11.32 15.29
CA ALA A 113 -9.76 -12.22 16.35
C ALA A 113 -9.94 -11.46 17.67
N LEU A 114 -8.95 -10.64 18.04
CA LEU A 114 -8.99 -9.86 19.28
C LEU A 114 -10.12 -8.83 19.30
N ALA A 115 -10.30 -8.07 18.22
CA ALA A 115 -11.35 -7.07 18.13
C ALA A 115 -12.75 -7.70 18.14
N ILE A 116 -12.94 -8.85 17.48
CA ILE A 116 -14.21 -9.61 17.54
C ILE A 116 -14.47 -10.11 18.97
N ASP A 117 -13.44 -10.56 19.68
CA ASP A 117 -13.59 -11.10 21.03
C ASP A 117 -13.79 -10.02 22.12
N THR A 118 -13.56 -8.75 21.79
CA THR A 118 -13.65 -7.59 22.70
C THR A 118 -15.02 -6.92 22.58
N PRO A 119 -16.03 -7.25 23.41
CA PRO A 119 -17.41 -6.87 23.15
C PRO A 119 -17.67 -5.38 23.34
N GLN A 120 -16.83 -4.69 24.13
CA GLN A 120 -16.92 -3.24 24.37
C GLN A 120 -16.77 -2.44 23.08
N LEU A 121 -16.03 -2.96 22.08
CA LEU A 121 -15.90 -2.32 20.76
C LEU A 121 -17.21 -2.28 19.98
N TRP A 122 -18.15 -3.16 20.31
CA TRP A 122 -19.41 -3.36 19.61
C TRP A 122 -20.62 -2.89 20.42
N ALA A 123 -20.41 -2.29 21.61
CA ALA A 123 -21.47 -1.88 22.53
C ALA A 123 -22.27 -0.63 22.08
N SER A 124 -21.90 -0.03 20.95
CA SER A 124 -22.69 1.05 20.33
C SER A 124 -22.59 1.02 18.81
N VAL A 125 -23.64 1.48 18.13
CA VAL A 125 -23.65 1.62 16.67
C VAL A 125 -24.62 2.72 16.20
N HIS A 126 -24.21 3.46 15.18
CA HIS A 126 -25.07 4.36 14.41
C HIS A 126 -25.51 3.70 13.10
N ILE A 127 -26.82 3.59 12.90
CA ILE A 127 -27.45 2.93 11.76
C ILE A 127 -28.07 3.99 10.86
N VAL A 128 -27.44 4.27 9.72
CA VAL A 128 -27.98 5.22 8.75
C VAL A 128 -29.29 4.71 8.15
N ALA A 129 -30.42 5.34 8.49
CA ALA A 129 -31.70 5.03 7.86
C ALA A 129 -31.73 5.55 6.41
N THR A 130 -31.48 4.67 5.44
CA THR A 130 -31.70 4.98 4.02
C THR A 130 -33.13 4.56 3.63
N PRO A 131 -33.85 5.34 2.78
CA PRO A 131 -35.15 4.93 2.24
C PRO A 131 -35.06 3.70 1.35
N ALA A 132 -36.00 2.75 1.51
CA ALA A 132 -36.00 1.46 0.81
C ALA A 132 -35.93 1.56 -0.73
N GLU A 133 -36.37 2.68 -1.29
CA GLU A 133 -36.32 2.97 -2.73
C GLU A 133 -34.89 3.22 -3.24
N LYS A 134 -33.93 3.51 -2.36
CA LYS A 134 -32.56 3.92 -2.72
C LYS A 134 -31.55 2.78 -2.77
N PHE A 135 -31.92 1.55 -2.42
CA PHE A 135 -31.00 0.41 -2.42
C PHE A 135 -31.70 -0.89 -2.79
N GLY A 136 -30.96 -1.76 -3.49
CA GLY A 136 -31.48 -3.05 -3.94
C GLY A 136 -31.58 -4.10 -2.81
N VAL A 137 -32.30 -5.19 -3.08
CA VAL A 137 -32.49 -6.32 -2.14
C VAL A 137 -31.16 -6.90 -1.64
N HIS A 138 -30.13 -6.94 -2.49
CA HIS A 138 -28.81 -7.45 -2.09
C HIS A 138 -28.13 -6.56 -1.05
N GLU A 139 -28.22 -5.24 -1.22
CA GLU A 139 -27.66 -4.28 -0.27
C GLU A 139 -28.41 -4.30 1.06
N ALA A 140 -29.75 -4.40 1.02
CA ALA A 140 -30.57 -4.59 2.22
C ALA A 140 -30.14 -5.84 3.01
N ARG A 141 -29.90 -6.97 2.32
CA ARG A 141 -29.43 -8.21 2.95
C ARG A 141 -28.05 -8.05 3.58
N SER A 142 -27.10 -7.48 2.84
CA SER A 142 -25.74 -7.23 3.32
C SER A 142 -25.72 -6.36 4.58
N ARG A 143 -26.59 -5.33 4.63
CA ARG A 143 -26.75 -4.47 5.81
C ARG A 143 -27.34 -5.23 7.00
N LEU A 144 -28.36 -6.04 6.78
CA LEU A 144 -28.94 -6.89 7.84
C LEU A 144 -27.91 -7.87 8.40
N ASP A 145 -27.11 -8.50 7.53
CA ASP A 145 -26.06 -9.43 7.96
C ASP A 145 -24.96 -8.71 8.75
N SER A 146 -24.64 -7.48 8.35
CA SER A 146 -23.68 -6.64 9.08
C SER A 146 -24.22 -6.26 10.46
N ILE A 147 -25.51 -5.88 10.57
CA ILE A 147 -26.17 -5.57 11.85
C ILE A 147 -26.17 -6.82 12.73
N LYS A 148 -26.57 -7.98 12.22
CA LYS A 148 -26.55 -9.25 12.97
C LYS A 148 -25.16 -9.56 13.54
N GLN A 149 -24.11 -9.45 12.71
CA GLN A 149 -22.74 -9.65 13.17
C GLN A 149 -22.34 -8.65 14.26
N TRP A 150 -22.82 -7.40 14.20
CA TRP A 150 -22.54 -6.42 15.23
C TRP A 150 -23.19 -6.82 16.57
N LEU A 151 -24.47 -7.22 16.52
CA LEU A 151 -25.22 -7.70 17.69
C LEU A 151 -24.59 -8.95 18.32
N GLU A 152 -24.13 -9.89 17.50
CA GLU A 152 -23.44 -11.09 17.98
C GLU A 152 -22.13 -10.73 18.72
N ARG A 153 -21.40 -9.72 18.23
CA ARG A 153 -20.11 -9.31 18.78
C ARG A 153 -20.23 -8.48 20.06
N SER A 154 -21.35 -7.78 20.30
CA SER A 154 -21.60 -7.10 21.58
C SER A 154 -21.83 -8.09 22.73
N LYS A 155 -22.03 -9.38 22.44
CA LYS A 155 -22.27 -10.45 23.42
C LYS A 155 -23.39 -10.04 24.40
N THR A 156 -23.10 -10.03 25.70
CA THR A 156 -24.05 -9.72 26.77
C THR A 156 -24.05 -8.24 27.18
N LEU A 157 -23.24 -7.38 26.54
CA LEU A 157 -23.18 -5.97 26.90
C LEU A 157 -24.45 -5.23 26.43
N PRO A 158 -24.97 -4.27 27.23
CA PRO A 158 -26.04 -3.38 26.78
C PRO A 158 -25.62 -2.63 25.52
N LEU A 159 -26.46 -2.70 24.48
CA LEU A 159 -26.18 -2.07 23.20
C LEU A 159 -26.85 -0.70 23.09
N THR A 160 -26.07 0.32 22.73
CA THR A 160 -26.59 1.65 22.41
C THR A 160 -26.80 1.80 20.90
N LEU A 161 -28.02 2.16 20.50
CA LEU A 161 -28.39 2.36 19.10
C LEU A 161 -28.70 3.82 18.81
N SER A 162 -28.18 4.31 17.69
CA SER A 162 -28.54 5.60 17.09
C SER A 162 -28.98 5.38 15.65
N ILE A 163 -29.95 6.16 15.17
CA ILE A 163 -30.53 6.08 13.82
C ILE A 163 -30.45 7.45 13.17
#